data_AF-W2TN07-F1
#
_entry.id   AF-W2TN07-F1
#
_cell.length_a   1.000
_cell.length_b   1.000
_cell.length_c   1.000
_cell.angle_alpha   90.00
_cell.angle_beta   90.00
_cell.angle_gamma   90.00
#
_symmetry.space_group_name_H-M   'P 1'
#
loop_
_entity.id
_entity.type
_entity.pdbx_description
1 polymer ?
#
loop_
_entity_poly.entity_id
_entity_poly.type
_entity_poly.pdbx_seq_one_letter_code
_entity_poly.pdbx_strand_id
1 'polypeptide(L)'
;MSPSQLNATIKFAKGAVQASLSRAAVDWLVNIANLTTLINQLNEKPFGVDEILIESLQISNELDMPGRFTSECLMNGIQTPSVTRLSLWIYGTNELCKSQYARKSICIFGIEDLQSLSQYPHLMANKMLPEFDYAIVECVHEMIFNRTFLNQVDQPLNTDYYSNMVNVKFNRNRKWPDPNYKLECS
;
A
#
# COMPACT_ATOMS: atom_id res chain seq x y z
N MET A 1 1.67 -12.70 -23.17
CA MET A 1 0.26 -12.76 -22.74
C MET A 1 -0.48 -13.77 -23.61
N SER A 2 -1.42 -14.54 -23.03
CA SER A 2 -2.26 -15.47 -23.80
C SER A 2 -3.38 -14.73 -24.56
N PRO A 3 -4.03 -15.36 -25.56
CA PRO A 3 -5.20 -14.79 -26.23
C PRO A 3 -6.35 -14.45 -25.25
N SER A 4 -6.53 -15.24 -24.19
CA SER A 4 -7.54 -14.96 -23.16
C SER A 4 -7.21 -13.70 -22.35
N GLN A 5 -5.93 -13.43 -22.09
CA GLN A 5 -5.48 -12.22 -21.40
C GLN A 5 -5.66 -10.96 -22.24
N LEU A 6 -5.44 -11.05 -23.55
CA LEU A 6 -5.61 -9.91 -24.47
C LEU A 6 -7.09 -9.51 -24.63
N ASN A 7 -8.00 -10.46 -24.51
CA ASN A 7 -9.45 -10.23 -24.56
C ASN A 7 -10.07 -10.02 -23.16
N ALA A 8 -9.24 -9.92 -22.12
CA ALA A 8 -9.71 -9.77 -20.75
C ALA A 8 -10.35 -8.40 -20.52
N THR A 9 -11.41 -8.37 -19.72
CA THR A 9 -11.99 -7.12 -19.21
C THR A 9 -11.25 -6.72 -17.94
N ILE A 10 -10.54 -5.59 -17.98
CA ILE A 10 -9.84 -5.04 -16.82
C ILE A 10 -10.86 -4.39 -15.88
N LYS A 11 -10.77 -4.71 -14.58
CA LYS A 11 -11.56 -4.04 -13.55
C LYS A 11 -10.74 -2.89 -12.99
N PHE A 12 -11.37 -1.71 -12.90
CA PHE A 12 -10.73 -0.57 -12.26
C PHE A 12 -10.95 -0.58 -10.75
N ALA A 13 -9.87 -0.34 -10.03
CA ALA A 13 -9.88 -0.07 -8.60
C ALA A 13 -9.11 1.22 -8.32
N LYS A 14 -9.45 1.85 -7.21
CA LYS A 14 -8.76 3.03 -6.69
C LYS A 14 -7.96 2.64 -5.45
N GLY A 15 -6.76 3.19 -5.32
CA GLY A 15 -5.94 3.08 -4.12
C GLY A 15 -5.03 4.28 -3.93
N ALA A 16 -3.75 4.00 -3.67
CA ALA A 16 -2.75 5.01 -3.39
C ALA A 16 -1.58 4.83 -4.36
N VAL A 17 -1.03 5.95 -4.82
CA VAL A 17 0.09 5.98 -5.79
C VAL A 17 1.29 5.14 -5.34
N GLN A 18 1.53 5.05 -4.03
CA GLN A 18 2.62 4.28 -3.45
C GLN A 18 2.25 2.81 -3.31
N ALA A 19 3.02 1.96 -3.97
CA ALA A 19 2.88 0.50 -3.90
C ALA A 19 4.21 -0.18 -3.57
N SER A 20 4.13 -1.27 -2.80
CA SER A 20 5.22 -2.22 -2.62
C SER A 20 5.05 -3.36 -3.63
N LEU A 21 5.98 -3.47 -4.57
CA LEU A 21 5.91 -4.45 -5.66
C LEU A 21 7.08 -5.44 -5.59
N SER A 22 6.80 -6.72 -5.83
CA SER A 22 7.86 -7.72 -5.94
C SER A 22 8.69 -7.52 -7.20
N ARG A 23 9.94 -8.00 -7.20
CA ARG A 23 10.79 -7.97 -8.40
C ARG A 23 10.11 -8.62 -9.63
N ALA A 24 9.40 -9.73 -9.42
CA ALA A 24 8.68 -10.42 -10.49
C ALA A 24 7.52 -9.56 -11.04
N ALA A 25 6.84 -8.81 -10.18
CA ALA A 25 5.79 -7.87 -10.60
C ALA A 25 6.37 -6.75 -11.47
N VAL A 26 7.51 -6.18 -11.05
CA VAL A 26 8.22 -5.15 -11.83
C VAL A 26 8.69 -5.68 -13.18
N ASP A 27 9.30 -6.86 -13.19
CA ASP A 27 9.74 -7.51 -14.44
C ASP A 27 8.56 -7.77 -15.38
N TRP A 28 7.42 -8.23 -14.84
CA TRP A 28 6.20 -8.40 -15.61
C TRP A 28 5.69 -7.07 -16.18
N LEU A 29 5.66 -6.00 -15.38
CA LEU A 29 5.21 -4.66 -15.81
C LEU A 29 6.06 -4.09 -16.94
N VAL A 30 7.39 -4.27 -16.86
CA VAL A 30 8.34 -3.64 -17.77
C VAL A 30 8.58 -4.48 -19.03
N ASN A 31 8.67 -5.80 -18.89
CA ASN A 31 9.17 -6.67 -19.96
C ASN A 31 8.10 -7.60 -20.56
N ILE A 32 6.99 -7.83 -19.87
CA ILE A 32 5.99 -8.85 -20.29
C ILE A 32 4.66 -8.20 -20.68
N ALA A 33 4.18 -7.26 -19.89
CA ALA A 33 2.89 -6.63 -20.08
C ALA A 33 2.98 -5.47 -21.07
N ASN A 34 2.24 -5.55 -22.18
CA ASN A 34 2.03 -4.40 -23.03
C ASN A 34 0.86 -3.57 -22.48
N LEU A 35 1.19 -2.55 -21.68
CA LEU A 35 0.21 -1.66 -21.04
C LEU A 35 -0.05 -0.38 -21.84
N THR A 36 0.51 -0.22 -23.04
CA THR A 36 0.44 1.05 -23.80
C THR A 36 -1.00 1.51 -24.03
N THR A 37 -1.89 0.61 -24.46
CA THR A 37 -3.30 0.95 -24.68
C THR A 37 -3.97 1.38 -23.40
N LEU A 38 -3.77 0.65 -22.29
CA LEU A 38 -4.35 0.98 -21.00
C LEU A 38 -3.85 2.33 -20.48
N ILE A 39 -2.54 2.58 -20.54
CA ILE A 39 -1.93 3.84 -20.10
C ILE A 39 -2.46 5.01 -20.93
N ASN A 40 -2.57 4.85 -22.26
CA ASN A 40 -3.14 5.90 -23.12
C ASN A 40 -4.59 6.22 -22.74
N GLN A 41 -5.42 5.19 -22.51
CA GLN A 41 -6.81 5.37 -22.07
C GLN A 41 -6.93 6.02 -20.69
N LEU A 42 -6.02 5.69 -19.76
CA LEU A 42 -5.99 6.34 -18.44
C LEU A 42 -5.55 7.79 -18.56
N ASN A 43 -4.56 8.10 -19.41
CA ASN A 43 -4.07 9.47 -19.63
C ASN A 43 -5.11 10.43 -20.25
N GLU A 44 -6.18 9.91 -20.85
CA GLU A 44 -7.32 10.72 -21.29
C GLU A 44 -8.18 11.23 -20.11
N LYS A 45 -8.01 10.67 -18.91
CA LYS A 45 -8.79 11.06 -17.73
C LYS A 45 -8.16 12.29 -17.05
N PRO A 46 -8.98 13.22 -16.55
CA PRO A 46 -8.48 14.52 -16.08
C PRO A 46 -7.87 14.49 -14.67
N PHE A 47 -8.04 13.42 -13.89
CA PHE A 47 -7.72 13.44 -12.46
C PHE A 47 -7.44 12.06 -11.86
N GLY A 48 -6.44 11.97 -10.98
CA GLY A 48 -6.20 10.83 -10.08
C GLY A 48 -5.84 9.51 -10.76
N VAL A 49 -5.26 9.57 -11.97
CA VAL A 49 -4.96 8.38 -12.80
C VAL A 49 -3.84 7.52 -12.22
N ASP A 50 -2.94 8.15 -11.46
CA ASP A 50 -1.86 7.54 -10.71
C ASP A 50 -2.35 6.73 -9.49
N GLU A 51 -3.60 6.94 -9.05
CA GLU A 51 -4.26 6.17 -7.99
C GLU A 51 -5.10 4.99 -8.50
N ILE A 52 -5.00 4.64 -9.80
CA ILE A 52 -5.86 3.63 -10.43
C ILE A 52 -5.06 2.50 -11.09
N LEU A 53 -3.94 2.82 -11.74
CA LEU A 53 -3.25 1.86 -12.62
C LEU A 53 -2.82 0.59 -11.86
N ILE A 54 -2.04 0.73 -10.78
CA ILE A 54 -1.44 -0.41 -10.08
C ILE A 54 -2.52 -1.27 -9.41
N GLU A 55 -3.52 -0.65 -8.82
CA GLU A 55 -4.64 -1.32 -8.17
C GLU A 55 -5.45 -2.12 -9.17
N SER A 56 -5.75 -1.52 -10.33
CA SER A 56 -6.50 -2.18 -11.41
C SER A 56 -5.76 -3.43 -11.92
N LEU A 57 -4.43 -3.35 -12.05
CA LEU A 57 -3.61 -4.50 -12.44
C LEU A 57 -3.59 -5.60 -11.35
N GLN A 58 -3.57 -5.21 -10.07
CA GLN A 58 -3.57 -6.17 -8.95
C GLN A 58 -4.90 -6.87 -8.73
N ILE A 59 -6.03 -6.27 -9.09
CA ILE A 59 -7.36 -6.88 -8.86
C ILE A 59 -7.93 -7.60 -10.09
N SER A 60 -7.32 -7.39 -11.27
CA SER A 60 -7.73 -8.03 -12.52
C SER A 60 -7.07 -9.41 -12.64
N ASN A 61 -7.80 -10.44 -12.21
CA ASN A 61 -7.32 -11.82 -12.13
C ASN A 61 -6.77 -12.35 -13.45
N GLU A 62 -7.38 -11.91 -14.55
CA GLU A 62 -7.08 -12.33 -15.90
C GLU A 62 -5.66 -11.93 -16.32
N LEU A 63 -5.18 -10.76 -15.89
CA LEU A 63 -3.83 -10.28 -16.24
C LEU A 63 -2.73 -11.13 -15.59
N ASP A 64 -3.07 -11.83 -14.52
CA ASP A 64 -2.19 -12.68 -13.74
C ASP A 64 -0.86 -12.03 -13.33
N MET A 65 -0.91 -10.74 -12.98
CA MET A 65 0.26 -10.00 -12.47
C MET A 65 0.89 -10.74 -11.27
N PRO A 66 2.21 -10.92 -11.23
CA PRO A 66 2.86 -11.59 -10.10
C PRO A 66 2.59 -10.88 -8.77
N GLY A 67 2.18 -11.65 -7.76
CA GLY A 67 1.80 -11.10 -6.45
C GLY A 67 0.45 -10.38 -6.41
N ARG A 68 -0.35 -10.44 -7.48
CA ARG A 68 -1.70 -9.88 -7.52
C ARG A 68 -2.60 -10.41 -6.39
N PHE A 69 -3.65 -9.66 -6.12
CA PHE A 69 -4.73 -10.04 -5.22
C PHE A 69 -5.99 -10.40 -6.04
N THR A 70 -7.17 -9.98 -5.58
CA THR A 70 -8.47 -10.21 -6.20
C THR A 70 -9.39 -9.02 -5.93
N SER A 71 -10.39 -8.81 -6.79
CA SER A 71 -11.42 -7.78 -6.59
C SER A 71 -12.48 -8.13 -5.54
N GLU A 72 -12.49 -9.37 -5.04
CA GLU A 72 -13.61 -9.92 -4.23
C GLU A 72 -13.92 -9.09 -2.98
N CYS A 73 -12.92 -8.73 -2.17
CA CYS A 73 -13.15 -7.90 -0.98
C CYS A 73 -13.72 -6.53 -1.33
N LEU A 74 -13.18 -5.89 -2.37
CA LEU A 74 -13.65 -4.59 -2.84
C LEU A 74 -15.10 -4.65 -3.34
N MET A 75 -15.48 -5.72 -4.04
CA MET A 75 -16.86 -5.92 -4.52
C MET A 75 -17.84 -6.15 -3.37
N ASN A 76 -17.37 -6.65 -2.22
CA ASN A 76 -18.16 -6.74 -1.00
C ASN A 76 -18.15 -5.44 -0.17
N GLY A 77 -17.61 -4.35 -0.70
CA GLY A 77 -17.53 -3.06 -0.02
C GLY A 77 -16.44 -2.97 1.06
N ILE A 78 -15.52 -3.95 1.11
CA ILE A 78 -14.48 -4.04 2.13
C ILE A 78 -13.16 -3.55 1.57
N GLN A 79 -12.61 -2.49 2.18
CA GLN A 79 -11.28 -2.00 1.84
C GLN A 79 -10.21 -2.86 2.51
N THR A 80 -9.23 -3.30 1.74
CA THR A 80 -8.10 -4.07 2.27
C THR A 80 -6.95 -3.14 2.67
N PRO A 81 -6.46 -3.21 3.92
CA PRO A 81 -5.37 -2.35 4.36
C PRO A 81 -4.05 -2.67 3.63
N SER A 82 -3.21 -1.65 3.44
CA SER A 82 -1.87 -1.76 2.87
C SER A 82 -0.82 -1.31 3.87
N VAL A 83 0.29 -2.04 3.97
CA VAL A 83 1.42 -1.68 4.84
C VAL A 83 2.43 -0.77 4.16
N THR A 84 2.25 -0.43 2.88
CA THR A 84 3.26 0.32 2.12
C THR A 84 3.52 1.70 2.71
N ARG A 85 2.45 2.44 3.03
CA ARG A 85 2.57 3.84 3.41
C ARG A 85 1.42 4.28 4.31
N LEU A 86 1.77 4.76 5.50
CA LEU A 86 0.86 5.51 6.37
C LEU A 86 0.63 6.91 5.79
N SER A 87 -0.63 7.31 5.69
CA SER A 87 -1.00 8.73 5.52
C SER A 87 -2.26 9.00 6.31
N LEU A 88 -2.20 10.00 7.20
CA LEU A 88 -3.36 10.42 7.97
C LEU A 88 -4.11 11.50 7.21
N TRP A 89 -5.30 11.15 6.75
CA TRP A 89 -6.22 12.09 6.13
C TRP A 89 -7.06 12.78 7.20
N ILE A 90 -7.30 14.07 7.00
CA ILE A 90 -7.95 14.93 7.97
C ILE A 90 -9.33 15.27 7.42
N TYR A 91 -10.34 14.61 7.96
CA TYR A 91 -11.75 14.83 7.66
C TYR A 91 -12.48 15.23 8.95
N GLY A 92 -12.39 16.50 9.35
CA GLY A 92 -13.03 17.02 10.58
C GLY A 92 -12.06 17.19 11.76
N THR A 93 -12.51 16.89 12.99
CA THR A 93 -11.70 17.03 14.21
C THR A 93 -10.57 16.00 14.24
N ASN A 94 -9.35 16.45 14.48
CA ASN A 94 -8.16 15.75 14.04
C ASN A 94 -7.29 15.24 15.19
N GLU A 95 -7.86 14.39 16.04
CA GLU A 95 -7.15 13.83 17.21
C GLU A 95 -5.95 12.96 16.83
N LEU A 96 -5.94 12.40 15.61
CA LEU A 96 -4.87 11.51 15.14
C LEU A 96 -3.63 12.24 14.62
N CYS A 97 -3.77 13.50 14.17
CA CYS A 97 -2.64 14.33 13.72
C CYS A 97 -2.22 15.24 14.86
N LYS A 98 -1.23 14.81 15.64
CA LYS A 98 -0.86 15.49 16.88
C LYS A 98 -0.16 16.82 16.63
N SER A 99 0.52 16.97 15.50
CA SER A 99 1.07 18.25 15.04
C SER A 99 0.01 19.32 14.76
N GLN A 100 -1.26 18.91 14.59
CA GLN A 100 -2.39 19.76 14.19
C GLN A 100 -2.18 20.50 12.87
N TYR A 101 -1.17 20.11 12.07
CA TYR A 101 -0.85 20.77 10.81
C TYR A 101 -1.20 19.89 9.61
N ALA A 102 -1.94 20.47 8.67
CA ALA A 102 -2.48 19.79 7.50
C ALA A 102 -2.13 20.55 6.23
N ARG A 103 -1.71 19.81 5.19
CA ARG A 103 -1.56 20.38 3.84
C ARG A 103 -2.28 19.54 2.82
N LYS A 104 -3.30 20.12 2.18
CA LYS A 104 -4.21 19.40 1.25
C LYS A 104 -4.86 18.18 1.92
N SER A 105 -5.46 18.39 3.10
CA SER A 105 -6.20 17.38 3.88
C SER A 105 -5.41 16.16 4.35
N ILE A 106 -4.08 16.26 4.38
CA ILE A 106 -3.20 15.22 4.92
C ILE A 106 -2.36 15.84 6.02
N CYS A 107 -2.21 15.10 7.12
CA CYS A 107 -1.35 15.45 8.24
C CYS A 107 0.11 15.60 7.80
N ILE A 108 0.74 16.68 8.24
CA ILE A 108 2.18 16.83 8.23
C ILE A 108 2.65 16.43 9.62
N PHE A 109 3.37 15.32 9.72
CA PHE A 109 3.86 14.83 11.00
C PHE A 109 4.86 15.81 11.60
N GLY A 110 4.70 16.08 12.90
CA GLY A 110 5.64 16.80 13.74
C GLY A 110 6.20 15.90 14.83
N ILE A 111 7.04 16.44 15.71
CA ILE A 111 7.65 15.68 16.81
C ILE A 111 6.60 15.09 17.76
N GLU A 112 5.42 15.71 17.87
CA GLU A 112 4.29 15.23 18.66
C GLU A 112 3.76 13.87 18.16
N ASP A 113 3.99 13.54 16.89
CA ASP A 113 3.57 12.29 16.26
C ASP A 113 4.58 11.14 16.43
N LEU A 114 5.79 11.42 16.94
CA LEU A 114 6.90 10.43 17.02
C LEU A 114 6.48 9.13 17.72
N GLN A 115 5.80 9.23 18.85
CA GLN A 115 5.35 8.05 19.60
C GLN A 115 4.37 7.19 18.79
N SER A 116 3.49 7.81 18.02
CA SER A 116 2.53 7.07 17.18
C SER A 116 3.27 6.44 16.00
N LEU A 117 4.15 7.22 15.33
CA LEU A 117 4.97 6.78 14.21
C LEU A 117 5.86 5.59 14.55
N SER A 118 6.35 5.51 15.78
CA SER A 118 7.22 4.41 16.21
C SER A 118 6.51 3.04 16.29
N GLN A 119 5.17 3.03 16.31
CA GLN A 119 4.31 1.85 16.53
C GLN A 119 3.50 1.42 15.30
N TYR A 120 3.33 2.28 14.30
CA TYR A 120 2.53 1.94 13.12
C TYR A 120 3.16 0.78 12.33
N PRO A 121 2.35 -0.17 11.81
CA PRO A 121 2.87 -1.34 11.09
C PRO A 121 3.28 -1.03 9.64
N HIS A 122 3.26 0.24 9.23
CA HIS A 122 3.55 0.64 7.87
C HIS A 122 5.07 0.74 7.65
N LEU A 123 5.52 0.46 6.43
CA LEU A 123 6.93 0.53 6.04
C LEU A 123 7.42 1.97 5.89
N MET A 124 6.53 2.88 5.51
CA MET A 124 6.82 4.29 5.30
C MET A 124 5.69 5.15 5.85
N ALA A 125 5.99 6.40 6.18
CA ALA A 125 5.01 7.39 6.59
C ALA A 125 5.08 8.63 5.68
N ASN A 126 3.93 9.23 5.42
CA ASN A 126 3.81 10.46 4.65
C ASN A 126 2.73 11.37 5.29
N LYS A 127 2.99 12.67 5.52
CA LYS A 127 4.14 13.48 5.04
C LYS A 127 4.91 14.09 6.20
N MET A 128 6.20 14.30 5.99
CA MET A 128 7.08 15.10 6.85
C MET A 128 7.64 16.24 6.00
N LEU A 129 7.75 17.44 6.56
CA LEU A 129 8.31 18.60 5.88
C LEU A 129 9.42 19.19 6.77
N PRO A 130 10.69 19.16 6.33
CA PRO A 130 11.81 19.76 7.06
C PRO A 130 11.57 21.22 7.49
N GLU A 131 10.85 21.99 6.67
CA GLU A 131 10.58 23.40 6.94
C GLU A 131 9.48 23.61 7.98
N PHE A 132 8.67 22.57 8.25
CA PHE A 132 7.65 22.61 9.28
C PHE A 132 8.23 22.16 10.63
N ASP A 133 8.83 20.97 10.64
CA ASP A 133 9.48 20.40 11.82
C ASP A 133 10.59 19.47 11.36
N TYR A 134 11.84 19.88 11.58
CA TYR A 134 12.99 19.04 11.26
C TYR A 134 13.29 18.00 12.36
N ALA A 135 12.83 18.24 13.59
CA ALA A 135 13.11 17.35 14.72
C ALA A 135 12.48 15.97 14.51
N ILE A 136 11.29 15.89 13.91
CA ILE A 136 10.67 14.59 13.60
C ILE A 136 11.52 13.77 12.62
N VAL A 137 12.18 14.41 11.64
CA VAL A 137 13.05 13.73 10.67
C VAL A 137 14.27 13.16 11.39
N GLU A 138 14.94 13.98 12.19
CA GLU A 138 16.12 13.56 12.98
C GLU A 138 15.77 12.47 13.98
N CYS A 139 14.70 12.63 14.76
CA CYS A 139 14.32 11.64 15.78
C CYS A 139 13.87 10.31 15.17
N VAL A 140 13.20 10.32 14.00
CA VAL A 140 12.89 9.07 13.28
C VAL A 140 14.16 8.41 12.75
N HIS A 141 15.12 9.16 12.24
CA HIS A 141 16.43 8.63 11.83
C HIS A 141 17.18 8.01 13.01
N GLU A 142 17.27 8.71 14.14
CA GLU A 142 17.91 8.20 15.35
C GLU A 142 17.19 6.95 15.88
N MET A 143 15.86 6.95 15.91
CA MET A 143 15.06 5.78 16.30
C MET A 143 15.37 4.56 15.42
N ILE A 144 15.41 4.72 14.10
CA ILE A 144 15.75 3.64 13.16
C ILE A 144 17.20 3.18 13.40
N PHE A 145 18.13 4.12 13.59
CA PHE A 145 19.52 3.81 13.87
C PHE A 145 19.67 2.99 15.16
N ASN A 146 19.03 3.40 16.26
CA ASN A 146 19.11 2.71 17.55
C ASN A 146 18.52 1.29 17.47
N ARG A 147 17.38 1.14 16.79
CA ARG A 147 16.74 -0.17 16.55
C ARG A 147 17.61 -1.10 15.69
N THR A 148 18.34 -0.54 14.73
CA THR A 148 19.14 -1.32 13.77
C THR A 148 20.53 -1.67 14.30
N PHE A 149 21.21 -0.71 14.92
CA PHE A 149 22.65 -0.81 15.21
C PHE A 149 22.97 -0.89 16.70
N LEU A 150 22.06 -0.43 17.59
CA LEU A 150 22.28 -0.43 19.04
C LEU A 150 21.44 -1.50 19.76
N ASN A 151 20.78 -2.41 19.03
CA ASN A 151 19.93 -3.47 19.57
C ASN A 151 18.81 -2.94 20.50
N GLN A 152 18.30 -1.73 20.26
CA GLN A 152 17.14 -1.23 20.98
C GLN A 152 15.88 -1.98 20.52
N VAL A 153 15.29 -2.80 21.40
CA VAL A 153 14.07 -3.56 21.13
C VAL A 153 12.90 -2.96 21.92
N ASP A 154 12.33 -1.89 21.40
CA ASP A 154 11.19 -1.17 21.99
C ASP A 154 9.86 -1.45 21.25
N GLN A 155 9.92 -1.79 19.96
CA GLN A 155 8.77 -2.18 19.13
C GLN A 155 9.16 -3.36 18.23
N PRO A 156 9.09 -4.62 18.72
CA PRO A 156 9.45 -5.78 17.93
C PRO A 156 8.51 -5.96 16.73
N LEU A 157 9.02 -6.58 15.66
CA LEU A 157 8.22 -6.86 14.46
C LEU A 157 7.01 -7.73 14.81
N ASN A 158 5.80 -7.20 14.59
CA ASN A 158 4.55 -7.93 14.80
C ASN A 158 4.30 -8.93 13.65
N THR A 159 4.99 -10.07 13.71
CA THR A 159 4.88 -11.12 12.68
C THR A 159 3.47 -11.68 12.55
N ASP A 160 2.70 -11.73 13.63
CA ASP A 160 1.31 -12.18 13.63
C ASP A 160 0.43 -11.25 12.79
N TYR A 161 0.58 -9.93 12.93
CA TYR A 161 -0.13 -8.95 12.09
C TYR A 161 0.16 -9.18 10.60
N TYR A 162 1.44 -9.19 10.20
CA TYR A 162 1.80 -9.31 8.79
C TYR A 162 1.43 -10.67 8.19
N SER A 163 1.64 -11.76 8.93
CA SER A 163 1.33 -13.10 8.44
C SER A 163 -0.17 -13.35 8.29
N ASN A 164 -1.00 -12.62 9.04
CA ASN A 164 -2.45 -12.74 8.99
C ASN A 164 -3.15 -11.80 8.02
N MET A 165 -2.44 -10.89 7.35
CA MET A 165 -3.04 -10.02 6.35
C MET A 165 -3.74 -10.82 5.23
N VAL A 166 -4.91 -10.37 4.80
CA VAL A 166 -5.75 -11.07 3.82
C VAL A 166 -5.03 -11.34 2.50
N ASN A 167 -4.25 -10.38 2.00
CA ASN A 167 -3.45 -10.53 0.79
C ASN A 167 -2.32 -11.57 0.94
N VAL A 168 -1.79 -11.75 2.15
CA VAL A 168 -0.76 -12.75 2.46
C VAL A 168 -1.38 -14.14 2.51
N LYS A 169 -2.50 -14.31 3.22
CA LYS A 169 -3.26 -15.58 3.27
C LYS A 169 -3.70 -16.02 1.87
N PHE A 170 -4.22 -15.08 1.07
CA PHE A 170 -4.60 -15.33 -0.32
C PHE A 170 -3.44 -15.79 -1.18
N ASN A 171 -2.31 -15.07 -1.16
CA ASN A 171 -1.15 -15.47 -1.96
C ASN A 171 -0.52 -16.79 -1.49
N ARG A 172 -0.58 -17.09 -0.20
CA ARG A 172 -0.19 -18.41 0.33
C ARG A 172 -1.06 -19.51 -0.28
N ASN A 173 -2.38 -19.34 -0.27
CA ASN A 173 -3.30 -20.31 -0.87
C ASN A 173 -3.12 -20.42 -2.40
N ARG A 174 -2.82 -19.32 -3.10
CA ARG A 174 -2.51 -19.37 -4.55
C ARG A 174 -1.28 -20.23 -4.86
N LYS A 175 -0.28 -20.20 -3.97
CA LYS A 175 0.96 -20.98 -4.13
C LYS A 175 0.80 -22.42 -3.67
N TRP A 176 0.00 -22.64 -2.63
CA TRP A 176 -0.28 -23.95 -2.04
C TRP A 176 -1.79 -24.08 -1.80
N PRO A 177 -2.56 -24.52 -2.81
CA PRO A 177 -4.01 -24.54 -2.73
C PRO A 177 -4.54 -25.49 -1.66
N ASP A 178 -5.36 -24.96 -0.76
CA ASP A 178 -6.22 -25.71 0.15
C ASP A 178 -7.66 -25.69 -0.38
N PRO A 179 -8.28 -26.85 -0.67
CA PRO A 179 -9.67 -26.93 -1.10
C PRO A 179 -10.69 -26.29 -0.14
N ASN A 180 -10.34 -26.17 1.14
CA ASN A 180 -11.20 -25.57 2.16
C ASN A 180 -10.96 -24.07 2.36
N TYR A 181 -9.98 -23.48 1.66
CA TYR A 181 -9.69 -22.07 1.78
C TYR A 181 -10.87 -21.23 1.32
N LYS A 182 -11.28 -20.29 2.18
CA LYS A 182 -12.21 -19.23 1.86
C LYS A 182 -11.53 -17.90 2.08
N LEU A 183 -11.71 -16.97 1.15
CA LEU A 183 -11.21 -15.63 1.32
C LEU A 183 -12.09 -14.88 2.33
N GLU A 184 -11.55 -14.67 3.51
CA GLU A 184 -12.20 -13.85 4.53
C GLU A 184 -11.67 -12.42 4.44
N CYS A 185 -12.53 -11.52 3.94
CA CYS A 185 -12.28 -10.10 3.89
C CYS A 185 -12.64 -9.51 5.26
N SER A 186 -11.75 -9.65 6.24
CA SER A 186 -11.88 -9.09 7.60
C SER A 186 -10.86 -7.99 7.85
#